data_AF-B5W306-F1
#
_entry.id   AF-B5W306-F1
#
_cell.length_a   1.000
_cell.length_b   1.000
_cell.length_c   1.000
_cell.angle_alpha   90.00
_cell.angle_beta   90.00
_cell.angle_gamma   90.00
#
_symmetry.space_group_name_H-M   'P 1'
#
loop_
_entity.id
_entity.type
_entity.pdbx_description
1 polymer ?
#
loop_
_entity_poly.entity_id
_entity_poly.type
_entity_poly.pdbx_seq_one_letter_code
_entity_poly.pdbx_strand_id
1 'polypeptide(L)'
;MLKAVEAIIQPDGTIRTLEPLRVEVATRAIVTVLAPLPTNGAGNGAKILALLQSPRLANRPVADPLEVAKRIENLRNDWERE
;
A
#
# COMPACT_ATOMS: atom_id res chain seq x y z
N MET A 1 0.04 7.65 29.50
CA MET A 1 -0.55 7.57 28.15
C MET A 1 0.50 6.97 27.22
N LEU A 2 0.16 5.99 26.38
CA LEU A 2 1.13 5.37 25.46
C LEU A 2 1.30 6.27 24.23
N LYS A 3 2.55 6.51 23.82
CA LYS A 3 2.88 7.26 22.60
C LYS A 3 3.54 6.31 21.61
N ALA A 4 2.94 6.13 20.44
CA ALA A 4 3.57 5.44 19.31
C ALA A 4 4.36 6.47 18.50
N VAL A 5 5.55 6.08 18.04
CA VAL A 5 6.40 6.91 17.19
C VAL A 5 6.95 6.03 16.07
N GLU A 6 6.99 6.56 14.85
CA GLU A 6 7.61 5.87 13.74
C GLU A 6 9.13 5.89 13.84
N ALA A 7 9.76 4.77 13.48
CA ALA A 7 11.20 4.61 13.50
C ALA A 7 11.67 3.71 12.36
N ILE A 8 12.91 3.91 11.94
CA ILE A 8 13.62 3.05 11.01
C ILE A 8 14.54 2.14 11.82
N ILE A 9 14.44 0.83 11.58
CA ILE A 9 15.37 -0.16 12.09
C ILE A 9 16.36 -0.46 10.96
N GLN A 10 17.63 -0.13 11.18
CA GLN A 10 18.70 -0.42 10.22
C GLN A 10 19.14 -1.90 10.32
N PRO A 11 19.78 -2.45 9.27
CA PRO A 11 20.26 -3.84 9.29
C PRO A 11 21.27 -4.16 10.39
N ASP A 12 21.98 -3.15 10.90
CA ASP A 12 22.91 -3.27 12.03
C ASP A 12 22.21 -3.28 13.40
N GLY A 13 20.87 -3.21 13.42
CA GLY A 13 20.05 -3.18 14.63
C GLY A 13 19.90 -1.79 15.25
N THR A 14 20.49 -0.75 14.66
CA THR A 14 20.28 0.62 15.15
C THR A 14 18.85 1.08 14.85
N ILE A 15 18.23 1.71 15.85
CA ILE A 15 16.86 2.25 15.74
C ILE A 15 16.95 3.77 15.71
N ARG A 16 16.46 4.37 14.62
CA ARG A 16 16.37 5.82 14.47
C ARG A 16 14.91 6.24 14.43
N THR A 17 14.45 6.96 15.43
CA THR A 17 13.09 7.54 15.42
C THR A 17 13.00 8.63 14.35
N LEU A 18 11.88 8.67 13.63
CA LEU A 18 11.62 9.72 12.64
C LEU A 18 11.27 11.04 13.32
N GLU A 19 10.61 10.95 14.47
CA GLU A 19 10.31 12.09 15.32
C GLU A 19 11.11 12.01 16.62
N PRO A 20 11.52 13.14 17.23
CA PRO A 20 12.18 13.14 18.52
C PRO A 20 11.25 12.60 19.63
N LEU A 21 11.57 11.43 20.19
CA LEU A 21 10.91 10.91 21.38
C LEU A 21 11.58 11.49 22.63
N ARG A 22 11.07 12.63 23.10
CA ARG A 22 11.54 13.25 24.34
C ARG A 22 10.82 12.62 25.54
N VAL A 23 11.59 12.19 26.53
CA VAL A 23 11.10 11.70 27.83
C VAL A 23 11.79 12.50 28.94
N GLU A 24 11.05 12.86 29.98
CA GLU A 24 11.60 13.61 31.12
C GLU A 24 12.43 12.73 32.05
N VAL A 25 12.11 11.44 32.10
CA VAL A 25 12.79 10.42 32.91
C VAL A 25 13.07 9.21 32.03
N ALA A 26 14.22 8.55 32.25
CA ALA A 26 14.55 7.30 31.58
C ALA A 26 13.43 6.28 31.80
N THR A 27 12.82 5.82 30.71
CA THR A 27 11.60 5.00 30.73
C THR A 27 11.79 3.77 29.85
N ARG A 28 11.22 2.63 30.25
CA ARG A 28 11.22 1.41 29.43
C ARG A 28 10.29 1.60 28.22
N ALA A 29 10.73 1.17 27.05
CA ALA A 29 9.95 1.17 25.83
C ALA A 29 9.76 -0.26 25.31
N ILE A 30 8.67 -0.48 24.58
CA ILE A 30 8.39 -1.71 23.82
C ILE A 30 8.50 -1.35 22.35
N VAL A 31 9.23 -2.15 21.58
CA VAL A 31 9.41 -1.96 20.14
C VAL A 31 8.56 -3.00 19.41
N THR A 32 7.66 -2.53 18.56
CA THR A 32 6.85 -3.39 17.68
C THR A 32 7.34 -3.21 16.25
N VAL A 33 7.71 -4.30 15.59
CA VAL A 33 8.19 -4.29 14.20
C VAL A 33 7.02 -4.55 13.26
N LEU A 34 6.82 -3.66 12.29
CA LEU A 34 5.82 -3.86 11.25
C LEU A 34 6.30 -4.96 10.29
N ALA A 35 5.38 -5.81 9.86
CA ALA A 35 5.67 -6.75 8.79
C ALA A 35 6.13 -5.97 7.54
N PRO A 36 7.11 -6.49 6.78
CA PRO A 36 7.51 -5.85 5.55
C PRO A 36 6.28 -5.70 4.67
N LEU A 37 6.05 -4.49 4.16
CA LEU A 37 5.05 -4.30 3.13
C LEU A 37 5.41 -5.24 1.97
N PRO A 38 4.42 -5.93 1.37
CA PRO A 38 4.69 -6.69 0.16
C PRO A 38 5.35 -5.71 -0.81
N THR A 39 6.55 -6.06 -1.27
CA THR A 39 7.18 -5.34 -2.36
C THR A 39 6.28 -5.58 -3.57
N ASN A 40 5.32 -4.68 -3.80
CA ASN A 40 4.63 -4.61 -5.07
C ASN A 40 5.75 -4.45 -6.10
N GLY A 41 6.02 -5.52 -6.85
CA GLY A 41 7.23 -5.63 -7.67
C GLY A 41 7.43 -4.33 -8.46
N ALA A 42 8.67 -3.84 -8.50
CA ALA A 42 9.00 -2.54 -9.09
C ALA A 42 8.30 -2.39 -10.46
N GLY A 43 7.23 -1.59 -10.47
CA GLY A 43 6.42 -1.41 -11.66
C GLY A 43 7.27 -0.76 -12.73
N ASN A 44 7.38 -1.39 -13.90
CA ASN A 44 8.15 -0.82 -14.99
C ASN A 44 7.30 0.25 -15.68
N GLY A 45 7.52 1.52 -15.32
CA GLY A 45 6.83 2.67 -15.89
C GLY A 45 6.92 2.73 -17.42
N ALA A 46 8.02 2.27 -18.02
CA ALA A 46 8.15 2.18 -19.47
C ALA A 46 7.23 1.12 -20.09
N LYS A 47 7.02 -0.03 -19.41
CA LYS A 47 6.03 -1.03 -19.86
C LYS A 47 4.60 -0.52 -19.74
N ILE A 48 4.29 0.24 -18.68
CA ILE A 48 2.98 0.89 -18.53
C ILE A 48 2.77 1.91 -19.64
N LEU A 49 3.77 2.76 -19.91
CA LEU A 49 3.70 3.74 -20.99
C LEU A 49 3.52 3.07 -22.36
N ALA A 50 4.26 2.00 -22.64
CA ALA A 50 4.11 1.22 -23.86
C ALA A 50 2.71 0.59 -24.00
N LEU A 51 2.11 0.13 -22.89
CA LEU A 51 0.73 -0.35 -22.87
C LEU A 51 -0.27 0.77 -23.17
N LEU A 52 -0.09 1.95 -22.56
CA LEU A 52 -0.95 3.12 -22.76
C LEU A 52 -0.93 3.63 -24.20
N GLN A 53 0.22 3.49 -24.87
CA GLN A 53 0.41 3.85 -26.28
C GLN A 53 0.03 2.71 -27.25
N SER A 54 -0.36 1.54 -26.74
CA SER A 54 -0.59 0.37 -27.60
C SER A 54 -1.89 0.48 -28.40
N PRO A 55 -1.90 0.04 -29.67
CA PRO A 55 -3.13 -0.07 -30.47
C PRO A 55 -4.18 -0.98 -29.83
N ARG A 56 -3.74 -1.96 -29.03
CA ARG A 56 -4.64 -2.85 -28.27
C ARG A 56 -5.52 -2.07 -27.29
N LEU A 57 -4.96 -1.06 -26.61
CA LEU A 57 -5.72 -0.24 -25.68
C LEU A 57 -6.63 0.74 -26.43
N ALA A 58 -6.12 1.36 -27.51
CA ALA A 58 -6.86 2.31 -28.32
C ALA A 58 -8.07 1.67 -29.02
N ASN A 59 -7.91 0.45 -29.54
CA ASN A 59 -8.95 -0.28 -30.27
C ASN A 59 -9.72 -1.27 -29.39
N ARG A 60 -9.64 -1.13 -28.06
CA ARG A 60 -10.34 -2.05 -27.17
C ARG A 60 -11.86 -1.89 -27.37
N PRO A 61 -12.64 -2.99 -27.32
CA PRO A 61 -14.08 -2.88 -27.23
C PRO A 61 -14.44 -2.09 -25.97
N VAL A 62 -15.27 -1.07 -26.13
CA VAL A 62 -15.83 -0.32 -25.01
C VAL A 62 -16.88 -1.22 -24.37
N ALA A 63 -16.74 -1.49 -23.07
CA ALA A 63 -17.72 -2.27 -22.33
C ALA A 63 -19.03 -1.50 -22.18
N ASP A 64 -20.15 -2.21 -22.15
CA ASP A 64 -21.47 -1.63 -21.89
C ASP A 64 -21.50 -1.06 -20.45
N PRO A 65 -21.80 0.25 -20.26
CA PRO A 65 -21.86 0.86 -18.94
C PRO A 65 -22.81 0.15 -17.96
N LEU A 66 -23.92 -0.42 -18.44
CA LEU A 66 -24.90 -1.12 -17.61
C LEU A 66 -24.36 -2.47 -17.13
N GLU A 67 -23.65 -3.19 -17.99
CA GLU A 67 -22.99 -4.45 -17.65
C GLU A 67 -21.89 -4.20 -16.60
N VAL A 68 -21.10 -3.14 -16.79
CA VAL A 68 -20.03 -2.75 -15.85
C VAL A 68 -20.61 -2.39 -14.49
N ALA A 69 -21.68 -1.57 -14.45
CA ALA A 69 -22.34 -1.19 -13.20
C ALA A 69 -22.85 -2.42 -12.44
N LYS A 70 -23.56 -3.32 -13.14
CA LYS A 70 -24.07 -4.56 -12.55
C LYS A 70 -22.95 -5.46 -12.02
N ARG A 71 -21.83 -5.52 -12.73
CA ARG A 71 -20.67 -6.32 -12.31
C ARG A 71 -19.97 -5.74 -11.09
N ILE A 72 -19.84 -4.41 -11.01
CA ILE A 72 -19.30 -3.73 -9.82
C ILE A 72 -20.17 -4.00 -8.59
N GLU A 73 -21.50 -3.93 -8.76
CA GLU A 73 -22.44 -4.18 -7.68
C GLU A 73 -22.37 -5.62 -7.17
N ASN A 74 -22.30 -6.60 -8.07
CA ASN A 74 -22.13 -8.00 -7.69
C ASN A 74 -20.82 -8.22 -6.89
N LEU A 75 -19.70 -7.65 -7.34
CA LEU A 75 -18.41 -7.78 -6.66
C LEU A 75 -18.42 -7.16 -5.26
N ARG A 76 -19.10 -6.02 -5.08
CA ARG A 76 -19.27 -5.40 -3.76
C ARG A 76 -20.09 -6.27 -2.83
N ASN A 77 -21.21 -6.78 -3.32
CA ASN A 77 -22.11 -7.63 -2.54
C ASN A 77 -21.47 -8.97 -2.18
N ASP A 78 -20.49 -9.45 -2.93
CA ASP A 78 -19.74 -10.67 -2.60
C ASP A 78 -18.72 -10.41 -1.48
N TRP A 79 -18.11 -9.23 -1.41
CA TRP A 79 -17.21 -8.84 -0.30
C TRP A 79 -17.94 -8.59 1.03
N GLU A 80 -19.21 -8.18 0.99
CA GLU A 80 -20.01 -8.00 2.22
C GLU A 80 -20.57 -9.31 2.78
N ARG A 81 -20.45 -10.43 2.05
CA ARG A 81 -20.96 -11.75 2.44
C ARG A 81 -19.90 -12.69 3.03
N GLU A 82 -18.63 -12.29 3.04
CA GLU A 82 -17.52 -12.95 3.77
C GLU A 82 -17.28 -12.28 5.13
#